data_AF-A0A523HJ57-F1
#
_entry.id   AF-A0A523HJ57-F1
#
_cell.length_a   1.000
_cell.length_b   1.000
_cell.length_c   1.000
_cell.angle_alpha   90.00
_cell.angle_beta   90.00
_cell.angle_gamma   90.00
#
_symmetry.space_group_name_H-M   'P 1'
#
loop_
_entity.id
_entity.type
_entity.pdbx_description
1 polymer ?
#
loop_
_entity_poly.entity_id
_entity_poly.type
_entity_poly.pdbx_seq_one_letter_code
_entity_poly.pdbx_strand_id
1 'polypeptide(L)'
;MKDGKNLLRGPTIKIPAYRGENKFTINPEAINTWAKDGWVDLRLSNVILWQKRMNQIFDEIESVPADDTSSQFIRDRTYWLEDDEIDIGKVVGWIFSHEEQGLRMKD
;
A
#
# COMPACT_ATOMS: atom_id res chain seq x y z
N MET A 1 22.71 5.68 -0.79
CA MET A 1 22.30 7.01 -0.26
C MET A 1 20.87 6.90 0.24
N LYS A 2 20.53 7.54 1.37
CA LYS A 2 19.18 7.66 1.93
C LYS A 2 18.77 9.13 1.91
N ASP A 3 18.63 9.70 0.71
CA ASP A 3 18.51 11.15 0.50
C ASP A 3 17.07 11.61 0.20
N GLY A 4 16.10 10.69 0.20
CA GLY A 4 14.70 10.98 -0.11
C GLY A 4 14.45 11.40 -1.56
N LYS A 5 15.44 11.26 -2.45
CA LYS A 5 15.35 11.63 -3.87
C LYS A 5 15.62 10.45 -4.79
N ASN A 6 16.56 9.59 -4.43
CA ASN A 6 16.97 8.44 -5.21
C ASN A 6 16.33 7.14 -4.71
N LEU A 7 16.16 6.17 -5.61
CA LEU A 7 15.73 4.81 -5.27
C LEU A 7 16.93 3.93 -4.92
N LEU A 8 16.74 3.07 -3.92
CA LEU A 8 17.69 2.01 -3.61
C LEU A 8 17.47 0.84 -4.57
N ARG A 9 18.57 0.25 -5.08
CA ARG A 9 18.52 -0.97 -5.88
C ARG A 9 18.96 -2.17 -5.03
N GLY A 10 18.22 -3.27 -5.16
CA GLY A 10 18.64 -4.57 -4.64
C GLY A 10 19.69 -5.24 -5.54
N PRO A 11 20.21 -6.41 -5.14
CA PRO A 11 21.12 -7.22 -5.95
C PRO A 11 20.47 -7.72 -7.26
N THR A 12 19.15 -7.76 -7.30
CA THR A 12 18.36 -8.09 -8.49
C THR A 12 17.37 -6.97 -8.77
N ILE A 13 17.29 -6.54 -10.03
CA ILE A 13 16.35 -5.53 -10.49
C ILE A 13 15.21 -6.25 -11.20
N LYS A 14 14.01 -6.18 -10.63
CA LYS A 14 12.77 -6.70 -11.24
C LYS A 14 12.01 -5.61 -11.99
N ILE A 15 12.10 -4.37 -11.48
CA ILE A 15 11.51 -3.18 -12.07
C ILE A 15 12.64 -2.17 -12.35
N PRO A 16 12.75 -1.63 -13.57
CA PRO A 16 11.90 -1.89 -14.73
C PRO A 16 12.01 -3.34 -15.25
N ALA A 17 10.88 -3.86 -15.75
CA ALA A 17 10.87 -5.15 -16.44
C ALA A 17 11.77 -5.09 -17.67
N TYR A 18 12.48 -6.18 -17.96
CA TYR A 18 13.34 -6.27 -19.13
C TYR A 18 12.51 -6.20 -20.42
N ARG A 19 12.81 -5.23 -21.28
CA ARG A 19 12.10 -5.00 -22.56
C ARG A 19 13.01 -5.18 -23.79
N GLY A 20 14.12 -5.93 -23.64
CA GLY A 20 15.10 -6.11 -24.72
C GLY A 20 16.29 -5.13 -24.67
N GLU A 21 16.30 -4.22 -23.68
CA GLU A 21 17.37 -3.24 -23.49
C GLU A 21 17.90 -3.30 -22.05
N ASN A 22 19.22 -3.11 -21.91
CA ASN A 22 19.92 -3.08 -20.62
C ASN A 22 20.31 -1.66 -20.20
N LYS A 23 19.95 -0.64 -20.98
CA LYS A 23 20.21 0.76 -20.68
C LYS A 23 18.88 1.47 -20.54
N PHE A 24 18.76 2.28 -19.49
CA PHE A 24 17.57 3.04 -19.22
C PHE A 24 17.96 4.51 -19.05
N THR A 25 17.18 5.40 -19.66
CA THR A 25 17.27 6.83 -19.38
C THR A 25 16.64 7.08 -18.02
N ILE A 26 17.43 7.61 -17.09
CA ILE A 26 16.95 7.94 -15.75
C ILE A 26 16.44 9.38 -15.78
N ASN A 27 15.14 9.55 -15.57
CA ASN A 27 14.47 10.83 -15.38
C ASN A 27 13.42 10.71 -14.26
N PRO A 28 12.89 11.84 -13.75
CA PRO A 28 11.91 11.81 -12.64
C PRO A 28 10.68 10.96 -12.93
N GLU A 29 10.17 10.97 -14.17
CA GLU A 29 8.99 10.22 -14.60
C GLU A 29 9.23 8.71 -14.55
N ALA A 30 10.39 8.27 -15.04
CA ALA A 30 10.81 6.87 -15.01
C ALA A 30 10.98 6.39 -13.56
N ILE A 31 11.64 7.20 -12.71
CA ILE A 31 11.80 6.89 -11.28
C ILE A 31 10.43 6.73 -10.61
N ASN A 32 9.50 7.65 -10.85
CA ASN A 32 8.15 7.57 -10.28
C ASN A 32 7.39 6.34 -10.77
N THR A 33 7.51 6.01 -12.05
CA THR A 33 6.89 4.81 -12.64
C THR A 33 7.45 3.54 -12.00
N TRP A 34 8.77 3.43 -11.88
CA TRP A 34 9.41 2.26 -11.28
C TRP A 34 9.09 2.10 -9.80
N ALA A 35 9.01 3.20 -9.06
CA ALA A 35 8.64 3.20 -7.65
C ALA A 35 7.19 2.71 -7.47
N LYS A 36 6.28 3.16 -8.36
CA LYS A 36 4.87 2.71 -8.40
C LYS A 36 4.78 1.22 -8.75
N ASP A 37 5.37 0.80 -9.86
CA ASP A 37 5.29 -0.58 -10.35
C ASP A 37 5.94 -1.58 -9.38
N GLY A 38 7.01 -1.17 -8.71
CA GLY A 38 7.71 -1.99 -7.74
C GLY A 38 7.09 -1.99 -6.34
N TRP A 39 6.12 -1.12 -6.06
CA TRP A 39 5.59 -0.86 -4.71
C TRP A 39 6.67 -0.53 -3.67
N VAL A 40 7.81 0.02 -4.12
CA VAL A 40 8.96 0.39 -3.28
C VAL A 40 9.29 1.85 -3.51
N ASP A 41 8.79 2.69 -2.60
CA ASP A 41 9.11 4.12 -2.55
C ASP A 41 9.32 4.54 -1.09
N LEU A 42 10.57 4.86 -0.73
CA LEU A 42 10.95 5.29 0.63
C LEU A 42 11.03 6.82 0.75
N ARG A 43 10.59 7.57 -0.27
CA ARG A 43 10.58 9.03 -0.24
C ARG A 43 9.45 9.51 0.66
N LEU A 44 9.61 10.73 1.19
CA LEU A 44 8.69 11.32 2.17
C LEU A 44 7.23 11.30 1.71
N SER A 45 6.97 11.61 0.44
CA SER A 45 5.61 11.61 -0.12
C SER A 45 4.89 10.27 0.03
N ASN A 46 5.59 9.16 -0.18
CA ASN A 46 5.00 7.83 -0.05
C ASN A 46 4.85 7.41 1.42
N VAL A 47 5.78 7.80 2.28
CA VAL A 47 5.65 7.57 3.73
C VAL A 47 4.41 8.26 4.30
N ILE A 48 4.16 9.52 3.90
CA ILE A 48 2.96 10.27 4.29
C ILE A 48 1.69 9.57 3.77
N LEU A 49 1.73 9.03 2.55
CA LEU A 49 0.61 8.25 2.00
C LEU A 49 0.32 7.00 2.85
N TRP A 50 1.34 6.24 3.22
CA TRP A 50 1.17 5.08 4.10
C TRP A 50 0.63 5.45 5.49
N GLN A 51 1.13 6.53 6.09
CA GLN A 51 0.59 7.03 7.37
C GLN A 51 -0.89 7.39 7.24
N LYS A 52 -1.29 8.04 6.15
CA LYS A 52 -2.69 8.36 5.88
C LYS A 52 -3.55 7.10 5.79
N ARG A 53 -3.10 6.08 5.03
CA ARG A 53 -3.82 4.80 4.91
C ARG A 53 -4.02 4.13 6.26
N MET A 54 -2.97 4.08 7.09
CA MET A 54 -3.08 3.50 8.43
C MET A 54 -4.08 4.25 9.28
N ASN A 55 -4.03 5.60 9.29
CA ASN A 55 -5.01 6.39 10.02
C ASN A 55 -6.44 6.12 9.57
N GLN A 56 -6.69 6.03 8.25
CA GLN A 56 -8.02 5.70 7.73
C GLN A 56 -8.50 4.33 8.17
N ILE A 57 -7.62 3.31 8.16
CA ILE A 57 -7.93 1.98 8.66
C ILE A 57 -8.30 2.03 10.15
N PHE A 58 -7.53 2.75 10.97
CA PHE A 58 -7.84 2.91 12.40
C PHE A 58 -9.14 3.69 12.63
N ASP A 59 -9.39 4.76 11.87
CA ASP A 59 -10.64 5.53 11.96
C ASP A 59 -11.85 4.65 11.60
N GLU A 60 -11.73 3.78 10.60
CA GLU A 60 -12.77 2.79 10.24
C GLU A 60 -13.01 1.78 11.36
N ILE A 61 -11.95 1.25 11.98
CA ILE A 61 -12.05 0.34 13.13
C ILE A 61 -12.80 1.00 14.29
N GLU A 62 -12.44 2.23 14.66
CA GLU A 62 -13.05 2.97 15.77
C GLU A 62 -14.48 3.44 15.47
N SER A 63 -14.88 3.46 14.20
CA SER A 63 -16.26 3.80 13.79
C SER A 63 -17.28 2.69 14.08
N VAL A 64 -16.81 1.44 14.26
CA VAL A 64 -17.65 0.30 14.60
C VAL A 64 -17.94 0.32 16.11
N PRO A 65 -19.21 0.35 16.55
CA PRO A 65 -19.54 0.30 17.97
C PRO A 65 -18.99 -0.96 18.64
N ALA A 66 -18.39 -0.83 19.82
CA ALA A 66 -17.74 -1.95 20.52
C ALA A 66 -18.71 -3.07 20.95
N ASP A 67 -20.00 -2.77 21.01
CA ASP A 67 -21.10 -3.69 21.31
C ASP A 67 -21.74 -4.30 20.06
N ASP A 68 -21.35 -3.84 18.87
CA ASP A 68 -21.83 -4.38 17.59
C ASP A 68 -21.00 -5.60 17.19
N THR A 69 -21.53 -6.77 17.50
CA THR A 69 -20.96 -8.07 17.09
C THR A 69 -21.61 -8.60 15.81
N SER A 70 -22.32 -7.76 15.04
CA SER A 70 -23.01 -8.19 13.84
C SER A 70 -22.00 -8.49 12.72
N SER A 71 -22.33 -9.45 11.86
CA SER A 71 -21.51 -9.77 10.68
C SER A 71 -21.54 -8.68 9.60
N GLN A 72 -22.17 -7.54 9.88
CA GLN A 72 -22.23 -6.40 8.96
C GLN A 72 -20.85 -5.79 8.74
N PHE A 73 -19.98 -5.84 9.76
CA PHE A 73 -18.63 -5.27 9.72
C PHE A 73 -17.58 -6.39 9.65
N ILE A 74 -17.28 -6.86 8.43
CA ILE A 74 -16.31 -7.97 8.20
C ILE A 74 -14.86 -7.57 8.58
N ARG A 75 -14.57 -6.26 8.65
CA ARG A 75 -13.23 -5.71 8.94
C ARG A 75 -13.22 -4.89 10.23
N ASP A 76 -13.75 -5.48 11.29
CA ASP A 76 -13.82 -4.88 12.63
C ASP A 76 -12.47 -4.90 13.37
N ARG A 77 -12.46 -4.47 14.63
CA ARG A 77 -11.26 -4.44 15.47
C ARG A 77 -10.61 -5.82 15.58
N THR A 78 -11.40 -6.88 15.71
CA THR A 78 -10.90 -8.25 15.82
C THR A 78 -10.15 -8.65 14.56
N TYR A 79 -10.75 -8.43 13.39
CA TYR A 79 -10.09 -8.71 12.11
C TYR A 79 -8.73 -8.02 11.98
N TRP A 80 -8.60 -6.77 12.40
CA TRP A 80 -7.37 -5.99 12.23
C TRP A 80 -6.32 -6.24 13.31
N LEU A 81 -6.70 -6.53 14.55
CA LEU A 81 -5.80 -6.52 15.71
C LEU A 81 -5.67 -7.87 16.43
N GLU A 82 -6.30 -8.96 15.96
CA GLU A 82 -6.20 -10.29 16.60
C GLU A 82 -4.74 -10.76 16.79
N ASP A 83 -3.87 -10.43 15.83
CA ASP A 83 -2.47 -10.88 15.81
C ASP A 83 -1.50 -9.87 16.46
N ASP A 84 -1.97 -8.75 17.02
CA ASP A 84 -1.17 -7.61 17.51
C ASP A 84 -0.15 -7.03 16.48
N GLU A 85 -0.24 -7.47 15.23
CA GLU A 85 0.62 -7.09 14.11
C GLU A 85 -0.21 -6.60 12.92
N ILE A 86 0.33 -5.63 12.18
CA ILE A 86 -0.28 -5.17 10.94
C ILE A 86 -0.02 -6.22 9.85
N ASP A 87 -1.03 -7.03 9.56
CA ASP A 87 -0.96 -7.98 8.46
C ASP A 87 -0.93 -7.26 7.10
N ILE A 88 0.16 -7.49 6.35
CA ILE A 88 0.39 -6.86 5.05
C ILE A 88 -0.70 -7.25 4.03
N GLY A 89 -1.21 -8.48 4.09
CA GLY A 89 -2.29 -8.97 3.24
C GLY A 89 -3.60 -8.23 3.48
N LYS A 90 -3.98 -8.01 4.75
CA LYS A 90 -5.17 -7.22 5.14
C LYS A 90 -5.08 -5.79 4.62
N VAL A 91 -3.91 -5.16 4.76
CA VAL A 91 -3.64 -3.81 4.24
C VAL A 91 -3.73 -3.74 2.72
N VAL A 92 -3.10 -4.67 2.00
CA VAL A 92 -3.17 -4.73 0.52
C VAL A 92 -4.63 -4.94 0.07
N GLY A 93 -5.37 -5.82 0.75
CA GLY A 93 -6.79 -6.02 0.48
C GLY A 93 -7.63 -4.77 0.72
N TRP A 94 -7.30 -3.94 1.73
CA TRP A 94 -7.94 -2.64 1.95
C TRP A 94 -7.63 -1.64 0.83
N ILE A 95 -6.37 -1.56 0.38
CA ILE A 95 -5.96 -0.68 -0.73
C ILE A 95 -6.72 -1.04 -2.01
N PHE A 96 -6.82 -2.34 -2.33
CA PHE A 96 -7.56 -2.77 -3.52
C PHE A 96 -9.05 -2.45 -3.46
N SER A 97 -9.66 -2.52 -2.27
CA SER A 97 -11.08 -2.19 -2.09
C SER A 97 -11.33 -0.68 -2.19
N HIS A 98 -10.48 0.16 -1.58
CA HIS A 98 -10.76 1.59 -1.42
C HIS A 98 -10.12 2.49 -2.48
N GLU A 99 -8.92 2.15 -2.97
CA GLU A 99 -8.17 2.99 -3.90
C GLU A 99 -8.28 2.51 -5.35
N GLU A 100 -8.25 1.19 -5.57
CA GLU A 100 -8.28 0.60 -6.92
C GLU A 100 -9.70 0.25 -7.40
N GLN A 101 -10.75 0.72 -6.69
CA GLN A 101 -12.16 0.47 -6.99
C GLN A 101 -12.50 -1.02 -7.21
N GLY A 102 -11.77 -1.92 -6.55
CA GLY A 102 -11.92 -3.37 -6.70
C GLY A 102 -13.19 -3.95 -6.06
N LEU A 103 -13.97 -3.13 -5.35
CA LEU A 103 -15.29 -3.51 -4.84
C LEU A 103 -16.27 -3.64 -6.00
N ARG A 104 -16.45 -4.86 -6.49
CA ARG A 104 -17.55 -5.19 -7.38
C ARG A 104 -18.82 -5.34 -6.54
N MET A 105 -19.44 -4.23 -6.16
CA MET A 105 -20.80 -4.27 -5.63
C MET A 105 -21.70 -4.85 -6.73
N LYS A 106 -22.42 -5.92 -6.38
CA LYS A 106 -23.48 -6.45 -7.23
C LYS A 106 -24.72 -5.65 -6.87
N ASP A 107 -25.14 -4.77 -7.77
CA ASP A 107 -26.48 -4.16 -7.71
C ASP A 107 -27.57 -5.26 -7.79
#